data_AF-A0A959HWU4-F1
#
_entry.id   AF-A0A959HWU4-F1
#
_cell.length_a   1.000
_cell.length_b   1.000
_cell.length_c   1.000
_cell.angle_alpha   90.00
_cell.angle_beta   90.00
_cell.angle_gamma   90.00
#
_symmetry.space_group_name_H-M   'P 1'
#
loop_
_entity.id
_entity.type
_entity.pdbx_description
1 polymer ?
#
loop_
_entity_poly.entity_id
_entity_poly.type
_entity_poly.pdbx_seq_one_letter_code
_entity_poly.pdbx_strand_id
1 'polypeptide(L)'
;NGQVGFTTIFPGWYSGRAPHIHVHIYDASGNSLLVTQIAFPTDVCNTVYTTATNYYTKGTQDTSNAKDNIFADSLSLEMSAVSGSVAAGYELTHTIVVS
;
A
#
# COMPACT_ATOMS: atom_id res chain seq x y z
N ASN A 1 20.24 -11.03 1.45
CA ASN A 1 18.94 -11.38 0.84
C ASN A 1 18.05 -10.18 0.50
N GLY A 2 18.47 -8.92 0.71
CA GLY A 2 17.71 -7.74 0.27
C GLY A 2 16.31 -7.57 0.89
N GLN A 3 16.02 -8.26 2.01
CA GLN A 3 14.71 -8.29 2.65
C GLN A 3 14.70 -7.36 3.86
N VAL A 4 13.58 -6.67 4.05
CA VAL A 4 13.27 -5.84 5.21
C VAL A 4 11.84 -6.14 5.64
N GLY A 5 11.56 -6.03 6.93
CA GLY A 5 10.24 -6.27 7.50
C GLY A 5 9.76 -5.08 8.31
N PHE A 6 8.49 -4.73 8.14
CA PHE A 6 7.82 -3.68 8.91
C PHE A 6 6.52 -4.21 9.48
N THR A 7 6.25 -3.91 10.74
CA THR A 7 4.93 -4.11 11.35
C THR A 7 4.26 -2.76 11.50
N THR A 8 3.11 -2.59 10.86
CA THR A 8 2.36 -1.34 10.85
C THR A 8 0.85 -1.63 10.81
N ILE A 9 0.04 -0.58 10.87
CA ILE A 9 -1.40 -0.63 10.65
C ILE A 9 -1.72 -0.57 9.15
N PHE A 10 -2.93 -1.01 8.77
CA PHE A 10 -3.44 -0.78 7.41
C PHE A 10 -3.62 0.74 7.19
N PRO A 11 -3.21 1.33 6.05
CA PRO A 11 -3.30 2.77 5.87
C PRO A 11 -4.77 3.23 5.83
N GLY A 12 -5.03 4.43 6.36
CA GLY A 12 -6.27 5.13 6.07
C GLY A 12 -6.29 5.68 4.64
N TRP A 13 -7.40 6.30 4.25
CA TRP A 13 -7.53 6.95 2.94
C TRP A 13 -7.95 8.42 3.07
N TYR A 14 -7.65 9.17 2.01
CA TYR A 14 -8.01 10.57 1.83
C TYR A 14 -8.44 10.81 0.38
N SER A 15 -9.22 11.87 0.17
CA SER A 15 -9.88 12.07 -1.11
C SER A 15 -8.90 12.29 -2.26
N GLY A 16 -9.19 11.64 -3.40
CA GLY A 16 -8.41 11.77 -4.63
C GLY A 16 -7.19 10.86 -4.73
N ARG A 17 -6.93 10.00 -3.73
CA ARG A 17 -5.82 9.04 -3.74
C ARG A 17 -6.28 7.67 -3.26
N ALA A 18 -5.85 6.62 -3.95
CA ALA A 18 -6.05 5.26 -3.48
C ALA A 18 -5.15 4.98 -2.27
N PRO A 19 -5.53 4.08 -1.34
CA PRO A 19 -4.69 3.73 -0.19
C PRO A 19 -3.31 3.23 -0.61
N HIS A 20 -2.26 3.76 0.01
CA HIS A 20 -0.87 3.44 -0.33
C HIS A 20 0.07 3.59 0.87
N ILE A 21 1.26 2.98 0.75
CA ILE A 21 2.41 3.21 1.64
C ILE A 21 3.54 3.83 0.82
N HIS A 22 4.15 4.90 1.32
CA HIS A 22 5.35 5.47 0.71
C HIS A 22 6.60 4.65 1.02
N VAL A 23 7.48 4.52 0.03
CA VAL A 23 8.78 3.86 0.18
C VAL A 23 9.88 4.74 -0.39
N HIS A 24 10.96 4.90 0.38
CA HIS A 24 12.17 5.59 -0.05
C HIS A 24 13.38 4.72 0.27
N ILE A 25 14.10 4.32 -0.77
CA ILE A 25 15.26 3.44 -0.69
C ILE A 25 16.52 4.25 -0.90
N TYR A 26 17.51 4.02 -0.02
CA TYR A 26 18.82 4.66 -0.05
C TYR A 26 19.93 3.61 -0.15
N ASP A 27 21.06 3.99 -0.75
CA ASP A 27 22.28 3.20 -0.66
C ASP A 27 22.98 3.36 0.71
N ALA A 28 24.07 2.63 0.92
CA ALA A 28 24.84 2.67 2.16
C ALA A 28 25.51 4.03 2.44
N SER A 29 25.64 4.88 1.42
CA SER A 29 26.18 6.24 1.52
C SER A 29 25.09 7.28 1.78
N GLY A 30 23.82 6.87 1.83
CA GLY A 30 22.67 7.75 2.00
C GLY A 30 22.20 8.41 0.71
N ASN A 31 22.64 7.95 -0.47
CA ASN A 31 22.12 8.44 -1.74
C ASN A 31 20.75 7.83 -2.02
N SER A 32 19.80 8.66 -2.46
CA SER A 32 18.47 8.21 -2.86
C SER A 32 18.57 7.33 -4.12
N LEU A 33 18.10 6.09 -4.02
CA LEU A 33 18.03 5.15 -5.15
C LEU A 33 16.64 5.17 -5.80
N LEU A 34 15.59 5.14 -4.99
CA LEU A 34 14.21 5.10 -5.49
C LEU A 34 13.24 5.70 -4.48
N VAL A 35 12.32 6.53 -4.96
CA VAL A 35 11.12 6.96 -4.25
C VAL A 35 9.92 6.40 -5.00
N THR A 36 9.09 5.63 -4.32
CA THR A 36 7.91 4.96 -4.90
C THR A 36 6.82 4.78 -3.83
N GLN A 37 5.75 4.10 -4.19
CA GLN A 37 4.62 3.81 -3.32
C GLN A 37 4.14 2.36 -3.55
N ILE A 38 3.55 1.76 -2.53
CA ILE A 38 2.98 0.43 -2.59
C ILE A 38 1.46 0.57 -2.62
N ALA A 39 0.83 0.04 -3.66
CA ALA A 39 -0.62 -0.08 -3.79
C ALA A 39 -1.14 -1.35 -3.11
N PHE A 40 -2.40 -1.31 -2.70
CA PHE A 40 -3.13 -2.44 -2.14
C PHE A 40 -4.21 -2.93 -3.13
N PRO A 41 -4.51 -4.24 -3.17
CA PRO A 41 -5.68 -4.74 -3.87
C PRO A 41 -6.96 -4.02 -3.41
N THR A 42 -7.77 -3.53 -4.36
CA THR A 42 -8.92 -2.66 -4.04
C THR A 42 -10.00 -3.39 -3.24
N ASP A 43 -10.15 -4.69 -3.47
CA ASP A 43 -11.04 -5.58 -2.72
C ASP A 43 -10.61 -5.72 -1.24
N VAL A 44 -9.32 -5.86 -0.97
CA VAL A 44 -8.79 -5.87 0.40
C VAL A 44 -9.08 -4.54 1.10
N CYS A 45 -8.85 -3.40 0.43
CA CYS A 45 -9.20 -2.08 0.96
C CYS A 45 -10.70 -1.99 1.29
N ASN A 46 -11.58 -2.44 0.38
CA ASN A 46 -13.01 -2.46 0.61
C ASN A 46 -13.36 -3.29 1.86
N THR A 47 -12.80 -4.49 2.00
CA THR A 47 -13.04 -5.34 3.18
C THR A 47 -12.60 -4.64 4.46
N VAL A 48 -11.39 -4.08 4.52
CA VAL A 48 -10.90 -3.38 5.71
C VAL A 48 -11.81 -2.22 6.08
N TYR A 49 -12.12 -1.33 5.14
CA TYR A 49 -12.86 -0.10 5.45
C TYR A 49 -14.35 -0.31 5.71
N THR A 50 -14.92 -1.44 5.30
CA THR A 50 -16.34 -1.76 5.52
C THR A 50 -16.57 -2.70 6.71
N THR A 51 -15.55 -3.42 7.18
CA THR A 51 -15.70 -4.41 8.26
C THR A 51 -14.90 -4.09 9.52
N ALA A 52 -13.75 -3.41 9.41
CA ALA A 52 -12.95 -2.98 10.55
C ALA A 52 -13.38 -1.60 11.06
N THR A 53 -14.69 -1.37 11.18
CA THR A 53 -15.29 -0.04 11.42
C THR A 53 -14.97 0.55 12.79
N ASN A 54 -14.54 -0.27 13.74
CA ASN A 54 -14.01 0.19 15.03
C ASN A 54 -12.70 0.99 14.90
N TYR A 55 -11.98 0.81 13.78
CA TYR A 55 -10.73 1.51 13.48
C TYR A 55 -10.84 2.47 12.30
N TYR A 56 -11.65 2.12 11.28
CA TYR A 56 -11.83 2.90 10.06
C TYR A 56 -13.28 3.37 9.90
N THR A 57 -13.53 4.63 10.23
CA THR A 57 -14.90 5.18 10.30
C THR A 57 -15.35 5.91 9.04
N LYS A 58 -14.45 6.19 8.09
CA LYS A 58 -14.78 6.92 6.85
C LYS A 58 -15.56 6.10 5.83
N GLY A 59 -15.66 4.79 6.00
CA GLY A 59 -16.22 3.87 5.02
C GLY A 59 -15.32 3.68 3.80
N THR A 60 -15.88 3.16 2.72
CA THR A 60 -15.17 2.86 1.46
C THR A 60 -14.43 4.09 0.92
N GLN A 61 -13.18 3.89 0.51
CA GLN A 61 -12.36 4.84 -0.23
C GLN A 61 -13.05 5.36 -1.49
N ASP A 62 -12.94 6.66 -1.74
CA ASP A 62 -13.56 7.31 -2.89
C ASP A 62 -12.78 7.10 -4.21
N THR A 63 -11.50 6.71 -4.10
CA THR A 63 -10.56 6.58 -5.21
C THR A 63 -10.00 5.17 -5.26
N SER A 64 -10.22 4.45 -6.37
CA SER A 64 -9.59 3.15 -6.64
C SER A 64 -8.22 3.34 -7.29
N ASN A 65 -7.40 2.30 -7.32
CA ASN A 65 -6.07 2.36 -7.97
C ASN A 65 -6.17 2.81 -9.43
N ALA A 66 -7.18 2.33 -10.17
CA ALA A 66 -7.41 2.70 -11.57
C ALA A 66 -7.86 4.17 -11.78
N LYS A 67 -8.30 4.85 -10.71
CA LYS A 67 -8.74 6.27 -10.74
C LYS A 67 -7.71 7.21 -10.13
N ASP A 68 -6.69 6.69 -9.45
CA ASP A 68 -5.63 7.49 -8.88
C ASP A 68 -4.58 7.78 -9.97
N ASN A 69 -4.46 9.05 -10.35
CA ASN A 69 -3.55 9.47 -11.41
C ASN A 69 -2.06 9.22 -11.09
N ILE A 70 -1.69 9.01 -9.82
CA ILE A 70 -0.31 8.67 -9.47
C ILE A 70 0.01 7.21 -9.81
N PHE A 71 -1.01 6.35 -9.93
CA PHE A 71 -0.86 4.94 -10.33
C PHE A 71 -1.05 4.71 -11.84
N ALA A 72 -1.39 5.76 -12.61
CA ALA A 72 -1.89 5.63 -13.99
C ALA A 72 -0.94 4.87 -14.94
N ASP A 73 0.37 4.97 -14.71
CA ASP A 73 1.42 4.36 -15.52
C ASP A 73 2.35 3.41 -14.73
N SER A 74 2.16 3.29 -13.41
CA SER A 74 3.08 2.56 -12.52
C SER A 74 2.44 1.36 -11.79
N LEU A 75 1.11 1.20 -11.84
CA LEU A 75 0.39 0.30 -10.93
C LEU A 75 0.92 -1.15 -10.93
N SER A 76 1.34 -1.68 -12.07
CA SER A 76 1.86 -3.06 -12.16
C SER A 76 3.16 -3.26 -11.40
N LEU A 77 3.98 -2.19 -11.25
CA LEU A 77 5.22 -2.19 -10.49
C LEU A 77 5.00 -1.91 -9.00
N GLU A 78 3.84 -1.36 -8.63
CA GLU A 78 3.54 -0.88 -7.28
C GLU A 78 2.49 -1.76 -6.56
N MET A 79 1.83 -2.68 -7.27
CA MET A 79 0.84 -3.59 -6.68
C MET A 79 1.49 -4.61 -5.73
N SER A 80 1.01 -4.66 -4.50
CA SER A 80 1.42 -5.68 -3.52
C SER A 80 0.60 -6.97 -3.60
N ALA A 81 1.19 -8.06 -3.11
CA ALA A 81 0.46 -9.26 -2.74
C ALA A 81 0.07 -9.16 -1.26
N VAL A 82 -1.21 -9.33 -0.95
CA VAL A 82 -1.74 -9.23 0.42
C VAL A 82 -2.52 -10.48 0.77
N SER A 83 -2.23 -11.06 1.93
CA SER A 83 -2.94 -12.20 2.51
C SER A 83 -3.33 -11.94 3.96
N GLY A 84 -4.27 -12.72 4.49
CA GLY A 84 -4.76 -12.59 5.86
C GLY A 84 -6.17 -12.02 5.93
N SER A 85 -6.52 -11.41 7.06
CA SER A 85 -7.87 -10.92 7.34
C SER A 85 -7.88 -9.85 8.43
N VAL A 86 -8.99 -9.13 8.58
CA VAL A 86 -9.17 -8.16 9.68
C VAL A 86 -8.98 -8.81 11.07
N ALA A 87 -9.42 -10.06 11.26
CA ALA A 87 -9.30 -10.74 12.55
C ALA A 87 -7.88 -11.27 12.83
N ALA A 88 -7.17 -11.74 11.80
CA ALA A 88 -5.84 -12.33 11.95
C ALA A 88 -4.68 -11.34 11.73
N GLY A 89 -4.97 -10.15 11.20
CA GLY A 89 -3.97 -9.26 10.62
C GLY A 89 -3.71 -9.57 9.15
N TYR A 90 -3.02 -8.65 8.47
CA TYR A 90 -2.62 -8.77 7.08
C TYR A 90 -1.11 -8.90 6.96
N GLU A 91 -0.68 -9.73 6.03
CA GLU A 91 0.70 -9.81 5.57
C GLU A 91 0.76 -9.25 4.15
N LEU A 92 1.72 -8.34 3.93
CA LEU A 92 1.98 -7.70 2.64
C LEU A 92 3.37 -8.12 2.17
N THR A 93 3.44 -8.62 0.94
CA THR A 93 4.71 -8.88 0.24
C THR A 93 4.77 -8.04 -1.03
N HIS A 94 5.89 -7.37 -1.24
CA HIS A 94 6.14 -6.59 -2.45
C HIS A 94 7.64 -6.59 -2.78
N THR A 95 7.97 -6.86 -4.04
CA THR A 95 9.36 -6.86 -4.54
C THR A 95 9.62 -5.54 -5.25
N ILE A 96 10.60 -4.78 -4.76
CA ILE A 96 11.04 -3.53 -5.38
C ILE A 96 12.38 -3.74 -6.06
N VAL A 97 12.48 -3.36 -7.33
CA VAL A 97 13.72 -3.39 -8.10
C VAL A 97 14.32 -1.98 -8.12
N VAL A 98 15.54 -1.85 -7.63
CA VAL A 98 16.33 -0.61 -7.67
C VAL A 98 17.53 -0.80 -8.59
N SER A 99 17.91 0.24 -9.32
CA SER A 99 19.08 0.29 -10.20
C SER A 99 20.28 0.94 -9.54
#